data_AF-A0A7S4GC38-F1
#
_entry.id   AF-A0A7S4GC38-F1
#
_cell.length_a   1.000
_cell.length_b   1.000
_cell.length_c   1.000
_cell.angle_alpha   90.00
_cell.angle_beta   90.00
_cell.angle_gamma   90.00
#
_symmetry.space_group_name_H-M   'P 1'
#
loop_
_entity.id
_entity.type
_entity.pdbx_description
1 polymer ?
#
loop_
_entity_poly.entity_id
_entity_poly.type
_entity_poly.pdbx_seq_one_letter_code
_entity_poly.pdbx_strand_id
1 'polypeptide(L)'
;NIDEDKAMGVLIAHNPQAGAPLGNTFSIQAALLYTTSSGVRRIRVHTLCLPITTSPLLLYQSVDVRTTWNLLVKMAIDRLLQTSLESARSFLMDALVHVLQNFLNFLTQDQRSANQLLLPDSLLTLPVVINALLKNPTLRNDADTPPDERCAYIARAMTVGTANTLQFFHPRLYNLGRTLEMKSPAICIPSQNQLDPASVYLVDNSFHLAVWVGRRAAPELLQALFGTQTLKEIEGFAPENPMNSPVIKLVEELQQCKHGLGNLPVIIILQGSSQEKPFVLVNLTEDEAPNSMSYSNFLCHLHRRIQAAH
;
A
#
# COMPACT_ATOMS: atom_id res chain seq x y z
N ASN A 1 5.21 11.73 22.34
CA ASN A 1 6.59 11.66 21.82
C ASN A 1 6.58 11.41 20.31
N ILE A 2 7.47 12.10 19.60
CA ILE A 2 7.73 11.90 18.16
C ILE A 2 9.03 11.09 18.03
N ASP A 3 9.05 10.16 17.10
CA ASP A 3 10.20 9.32 16.75
C ASP A 3 10.46 9.46 15.24
N GLU A 4 11.51 8.79 14.75
CA GLU A 4 11.96 8.89 13.36
C GLU A 4 11.00 8.26 12.34
N ASP A 5 10.02 7.51 12.83
CA ASP A 5 9.15 6.63 12.04
C ASP A 5 7.78 7.24 11.78
N LYS A 6 7.37 8.18 12.64
CA LYS A 6 6.11 8.90 12.51
C LYS A 6 6.15 9.91 11.37
N ALA A 7 5.14 9.84 10.51
CA ALA A 7 4.90 10.82 9.45
C ALA A 7 3.62 11.63 9.71
N MET A 8 3.69 12.95 9.53
CA MET A 8 2.53 13.85 9.60
C MET A 8 2.17 14.36 8.20
N GLY A 9 0.89 14.30 7.84
CA GLY A 9 0.37 14.87 6.60
C GLY A 9 -0.18 16.27 6.84
N VAL A 10 0.16 17.23 5.98
CA VAL A 10 -0.36 18.60 6.04
C VAL A 10 -0.97 18.93 4.68
N LEU A 11 -2.26 19.26 4.67
CA LEU A 11 -2.95 19.77 3.49
C LEU A 11 -2.80 21.30 3.44
N ILE A 12 -2.34 21.81 2.31
CA ILE A 12 -2.16 23.25 2.08
C ILE A 12 -3.15 23.68 1.00
N ALA A 13 -3.89 24.75 1.26
CA ALA A 13 -4.83 25.34 0.32
C ALA A 13 -4.35 26.73 -0.14
N HIS A 14 -4.65 27.07 -1.39
CA HIS A 14 -4.37 28.41 -1.91
C HIS A 14 -5.33 29.43 -1.28
N ASN A 15 -4.81 30.52 -0.73
CA ASN A 15 -5.62 31.66 -0.31
C ASN A 15 -5.83 32.60 -1.50
N PRO A 16 -7.03 32.68 -2.10
CA PRO A 16 -7.27 33.53 -3.27
C PRO A 16 -7.11 35.04 -2.99
N GLN A 17 -7.11 35.45 -1.72
CA GLN A 17 -6.88 36.85 -1.32
C GLN A 17 -5.39 37.19 -1.18
N ALA A 18 -4.52 36.18 -1.08
CA ALA A 18 -3.08 36.39 -1.21
C ALA A 18 -2.83 36.67 -2.69
N GLY A 19 -2.38 37.88 -3.03
CA GLY A 19 -2.13 38.29 -4.41
C GLY A 19 -1.14 37.36 -5.15
N ALA A 20 -0.86 37.67 -6.42
CA ALA A 20 0.05 36.87 -7.24
C ALA A 20 1.40 36.65 -6.50
N PRO A 21 1.96 35.43 -6.55
CA PRO A 21 3.20 35.13 -5.85
C PRO A 21 4.31 36.06 -6.35
N LEU A 22 5.07 36.63 -5.41
CA LEU A 22 6.15 37.60 -5.68
C LEU A 22 7.35 36.99 -6.46
N GLY A 23 7.35 35.67 -6.68
CA GLY A 23 8.36 34.96 -7.44
C GLY A 23 7.86 33.59 -7.92
N ASN A 24 8.73 32.84 -8.60
CA ASN A 24 8.37 31.56 -9.22
C ASN A 24 8.52 30.36 -8.28
N THR A 25 8.62 30.61 -6.96
CA THR A 25 8.88 29.58 -5.95
C THR A 25 7.92 29.69 -4.79
N PHE A 26 7.34 28.57 -4.40
CA PHE A 26 6.58 28.40 -3.18
C PHE A 26 7.50 27.78 -2.12
N SER A 27 7.60 28.41 -0.95
CA SER A 27 8.47 27.94 0.13
C SER A 27 7.64 27.56 1.35
N ILE A 28 7.94 26.41 1.94
CA ILE A 28 7.36 25.95 3.21
C ILE A 28 8.51 25.78 4.21
N GLN A 29 8.26 26.21 5.44
CA GLN A 29 9.14 25.89 6.57
C GLN A 29 8.34 25.19 7.67
N ALA A 30 8.80 24.01 8.07
CA ALA A 30 8.29 23.29 9.22
C ALA A 30 9.30 23.38 10.37
N ALA A 31 8.84 23.81 11.54
CA ALA A 31 9.67 23.92 12.74
C ALA A 31 9.10 23.03 13.86
N LEU A 32 9.93 22.12 14.36
CA LEU A 32 9.63 21.25 15.50
C LEU A 32 10.45 21.69 16.70
N LEU A 33 9.78 22.25 17.70
CA LEU A 33 10.36 22.52 19.01
C LEU A 33 10.19 21.29 19.91
N TYR A 34 11.29 20.71 20.39
CA TYR A 34 11.26 19.48 21.19
C TYR A 34 12.33 19.47 22.28
N THR A 35 12.19 18.55 23.22
CA THR A 35 13.19 18.28 24.26
C THR A 35 13.81 16.91 23.97
N THR A 36 15.14 16.85 23.92
CA THR A 36 15.89 15.61 23.73
C THR A 36 15.81 14.71 24.97
N SER A 37 16.17 13.44 24.84
CA SER A 37 16.26 12.50 25.98
C SER A 37 17.27 12.94 27.04
N SER A 38 18.25 13.75 26.68
CA SER A 38 19.21 14.37 27.61
C SER A 38 18.69 15.68 28.25
N GLY A 39 17.42 16.04 28.06
CA GLY A 39 16.79 17.22 28.66
C GLY A 39 17.07 18.55 27.93
N VAL A 40 17.78 18.53 26.80
CA VAL A 40 18.09 19.77 26.05
C VAL A 40 16.93 20.15 25.15
N ARG A 41 16.47 21.41 25.24
CA ARG A 41 15.49 22.01 24.32
C ARG A 41 16.15 22.33 22.98
N ARG A 42 15.58 21.85 21.87
CA ARG A 42 16.09 22.06 20.51
C ARG A 42 14.95 22.42 19.55
N ILE A 43 15.31 23.09 18.47
CA ILE A 43 14.41 23.33 17.32
C ILE A 43 15.02 22.61 16.12
N ARG A 44 14.22 21.77 15.45
CA ARG A 44 14.55 21.21 14.14
C ARG A 44 13.74 21.96 13.09
N VAL A 45 14.40 22.46 12.05
CA VAL A 45 13.76 23.22 10.98
C VAL A 45 14.01 22.52 9.65
N HIS A 46 12.94 22.32 8.88
CA HIS A 46 13.00 21.86 7.50
C HIS A 46 12.44 22.95 6.59
N THR A 47 13.20 23.34 5.57
CA THR A 47 12.76 24.30 4.55
C THR A 47 12.73 23.61 3.21
N LEU A 48 11.60 23.71 2.51
CA LEU A 48 11.38 23.17 1.18
C LEU A 48 10.96 24.30 0.24
N CYS A 49 11.63 24.44 -0.90
CA CYS A 49 11.29 25.40 -1.93
C CYS A 49 10.90 24.64 -3.21
N LEU A 50 9.71 24.89 -3.72
CA LEU A 50 9.13 24.23 -4.89
C LEU A 50 8.87 25.25 -6.01
N PRO A 51 9.10 24.89 -7.28
CA PRO A 51 8.74 25.76 -8.39
C PRO A 51 7.22 25.87 -8.53
N ILE A 52 6.75 27.03 -8.99
CA ILE A 52 5.34 27.29 -9.33
C ILE A 52 5.18 27.13 -10.84
N THR A 53 4.08 26.51 -11.27
CA THR A 53 3.73 26.33 -12.68
C THR A 53 2.29 26.74 -12.94
N THR A 54 2.03 27.33 -14.10
CA THR A 54 0.68 27.55 -14.65
C THR A 54 0.26 26.43 -15.61
N SER A 55 1.18 25.55 -16.00
CA SER A 55 0.90 24.40 -16.87
C SER A 55 0.35 23.22 -16.07
N PRO A 56 -0.91 22.81 -16.29
CA PRO A 56 -1.50 21.68 -15.58
C PRO A 56 -0.80 20.35 -15.92
N LEU A 57 -0.34 20.15 -17.17
CA LEU A 57 0.36 18.93 -17.55
C LEU A 57 1.68 18.76 -16.79
N LEU A 58 2.43 19.85 -16.61
CA LEU A 58 3.66 19.82 -15.80
C LEU A 58 3.34 19.51 -14.33
N LEU A 59 2.20 19.99 -13.81
CA LEU A 59 1.75 19.65 -12.45
C LEU A 59 1.51 18.14 -12.31
N TYR A 60 0.78 17.52 -13.24
CA TYR A 60 0.58 16.07 -13.23
C TYR A 60 1.91 15.31 -13.29
N GLN A 61 2.84 15.71 -14.14
CA GLN A 61 4.16 15.07 -14.24
C GLN A 61 5.00 15.22 -12.96
N SER A 62 4.76 16.26 -12.15
CA SER A 62 5.53 16.58 -10.95
C SER A 62 4.94 16.00 -9.66
N VAL A 63 3.84 15.24 -9.73
CA VAL A 63 3.20 14.67 -8.55
C VAL A 63 4.13 13.65 -7.89
N ASP A 64 4.47 13.88 -6.62
CA ASP A 64 5.02 12.83 -5.76
C ASP A 64 3.90 11.89 -5.30
N VAL A 65 3.63 10.96 -6.21
CA VAL A 65 2.97 9.66 -6.07
C VAL A 65 3.04 9.24 -4.57
N ARG A 66 4.26 8.96 -4.04
CA ARG A 66 4.67 8.84 -2.61
C ARG A 66 3.71 9.38 -1.58
N THR A 67 3.78 10.69 -1.56
CA THR A 67 3.23 11.56 -0.55
C THR A 67 1.73 11.71 -0.75
N THR A 68 1.27 11.74 -2.01
CA THR A 68 -0.14 11.84 -2.36
C THR A 68 -0.96 10.71 -1.72
N TRP A 69 -0.54 9.45 -1.81
CA TRP A 69 -1.33 8.36 -1.19
C TRP A 69 -1.28 8.39 0.33
N ASN A 70 -0.11 8.64 0.92
CA ASN A 70 0.00 8.70 2.37
C ASN A 70 -0.94 9.76 2.95
N LEU A 71 -1.03 10.92 2.28
CA LEU A 71 -1.97 11.97 2.65
C LEU A 71 -3.42 11.55 2.41
N LEU A 72 -3.76 11.01 1.23
CA LEU A 72 -5.13 10.58 0.90
C LEU A 72 -5.66 9.51 1.87
N VAL A 73 -4.82 8.55 2.25
CA VAL A 73 -5.14 7.52 3.25
C VAL A 73 -5.46 8.16 4.59
N LYS A 74 -4.60 9.06 5.08
CA LYS A 74 -4.81 9.75 6.37
C LYS A 74 -6.08 10.60 6.36
N MET A 75 -6.38 11.28 5.25
CA MET A 75 -7.63 12.02 5.09
C MET A 75 -8.85 11.10 5.06
N ALA A 76 -8.77 9.95 4.40
CA ALA A 76 -9.86 8.97 4.38
C ALA A 76 -10.11 8.36 5.76
N ILE A 77 -9.05 8.08 6.53
CA ILE A 77 -9.15 7.60 7.91
C ILE A 77 -9.72 8.67 8.82
N ASP A 78 -9.28 9.93 8.72
CA ASP A 78 -9.84 11.04 9.49
C ASP A 78 -11.36 11.16 9.23
N ARG A 79 -11.76 11.07 7.95
CA ARG A 79 -13.17 11.05 7.56
C ARG A 79 -13.93 9.84 8.10
N LEU A 80 -13.33 8.65 8.08
CA LEU A 80 -13.91 7.43 8.69
C LEU A 80 -14.21 7.65 10.17
N LEU A 81 -13.28 8.25 10.91
CA LEU A 81 -13.39 8.46 12.35
C LEU A 81 -14.40 9.56 12.72
N GLN A 82 -14.58 10.55 11.84
CA GLN A 82 -15.50 11.67 12.07
C GLN A 82 -16.92 11.41 11.56
N THR A 83 -17.09 10.63 10.49
CA THR A 83 -18.39 10.42 9.83
C THR A 83 -18.76 8.95 9.75
N SER A 84 -18.41 8.27 8.66
CA SER A 84 -18.78 6.87 8.41
C SER A 84 -17.83 6.21 7.43
N LEU A 85 -17.83 4.87 7.47
CA LEU A 85 -17.07 4.03 6.53
C LEU A 85 -17.44 4.33 5.07
N GLU A 86 -18.74 4.45 4.78
CA GLU A 86 -19.21 4.72 3.43
C GLU A 86 -18.75 6.11 2.93
N SER A 87 -18.74 7.11 3.81
CA SER A 87 -18.25 8.45 3.48
C SER A 87 -16.76 8.45 3.15
N ALA A 88 -15.94 7.70 3.90
CA ALA A 88 -14.51 7.56 3.62
C ALA A 88 -14.24 6.84 2.29
N ARG A 89 -15.00 5.76 2.00
CA ARG A 89 -14.91 5.02 0.74
C ARG A 89 -15.31 5.89 -0.46
N SER A 90 -16.42 6.61 -0.34
CA SER A 90 -16.90 7.53 -1.38
C SER A 90 -15.90 8.65 -1.64
N PHE A 91 -15.33 9.25 -0.59
CA PHE A 91 -14.30 10.28 -0.70
C PHE A 91 -13.10 9.84 -1.57
N LEU A 92 -12.59 8.63 -1.35
CA LEU A 92 -11.47 8.10 -2.15
C LEU A 92 -11.85 7.91 -3.62
N MET A 93 -13.04 7.36 -3.86
CA MET A 93 -13.53 7.15 -5.22
C MET A 93 -13.77 8.47 -5.95
N ASP A 94 -14.36 9.45 -5.28
CA ASP A 94 -14.64 10.77 -5.86
C ASP A 94 -13.33 11.52 -6.12
N ALA A 95 -12.35 11.45 -5.21
CA ALA A 95 -11.02 12.01 -5.42
C ALA A 95 -10.34 11.41 -6.66
N LEU A 96 -10.41 10.09 -6.84
CA LEU A 96 -9.87 9.40 -8.01
C LEU A 96 -10.56 9.85 -9.30
N VAL A 97 -11.88 9.86 -9.32
CA VAL A 97 -12.67 10.26 -10.50
C VAL A 97 -12.36 11.71 -10.87
N HIS A 98 -12.39 12.63 -9.91
CA HIS A 98 -12.13 14.05 -10.17
C HIS A 98 -10.71 14.30 -10.69
N VAL A 99 -9.69 13.66 -10.11
CA VAL A 99 -8.30 13.84 -10.57
C VAL A 99 -8.12 13.36 -12.01
N LEU A 100 -8.76 12.26 -12.38
CA LEU A 100 -8.66 11.71 -13.74
C LEU A 100 -9.51 12.50 -14.74
N GLN A 101 -10.70 12.95 -14.37
CA GLN A 101 -11.52 13.83 -15.22
C GLN A 101 -10.82 15.16 -15.51
N ASN A 102 -10.25 15.79 -14.48
CA ASN A 102 -9.48 17.02 -14.65
C ASN A 102 -8.29 16.80 -15.58
N PHE A 103 -7.61 15.65 -15.49
CA PHE A 103 -6.52 15.31 -16.39
C PHE A 103 -7.00 15.23 -17.84
N LEU A 104 -8.11 14.51 -18.09
CA LEU A 104 -8.67 14.38 -19.43
C LEU A 104 -8.97 15.73 -20.05
N ASN A 105 -9.49 16.69 -19.28
CA ASN A 105 -9.79 18.06 -19.74
C ASN A 105 -8.57 18.80 -20.32
N PHE A 106 -7.35 18.43 -19.94
CA PHE A 106 -6.12 19.03 -20.46
C PHE A 106 -5.57 18.33 -21.72
N LEU A 107 -6.09 17.17 -22.08
CA LEU A 107 -5.73 16.46 -23.31
C LEU A 107 -6.49 17.00 -24.52
N THR A 108 -5.88 16.97 -25.69
CA THR A 108 -6.55 17.33 -26.96
C THR A 108 -7.58 16.28 -27.36
N GLN A 109 -8.56 16.64 -28.19
CA GLN A 109 -9.58 15.69 -28.67
C GLN A 109 -8.97 14.49 -29.40
N ASP A 110 -7.91 14.70 -30.18
CA ASP A 110 -7.21 13.62 -30.91
C ASP A 110 -6.52 12.61 -29.98
N GLN A 111 -6.19 13.02 -28.75
CA GLN A 111 -5.61 12.14 -27.74
C GLN A 111 -6.67 11.36 -26.96
N ARG A 112 -7.95 11.74 -27.06
CA ARG A 112 -9.04 11.08 -26.33
C ARG A 112 -9.69 10.02 -27.20
N SER A 113 -9.62 8.77 -26.75
CA SER A 113 -10.44 7.69 -27.29
C SER A 113 -11.50 7.29 -26.26
N ALA A 114 -12.78 7.23 -26.67
CA ALA A 114 -13.89 6.91 -25.78
C ALA A 114 -13.76 5.51 -25.12
N ASN A 115 -13.01 4.60 -25.76
CA ASN A 115 -12.81 3.23 -25.27
C ASN A 115 -11.51 3.05 -24.46
N GLN A 116 -10.75 4.12 -24.23
CA GLN A 116 -9.49 4.05 -23.50
C GLN A 116 -9.58 4.81 -22.18
N LEU A 117 -9.14 4.17 -21.11
CA LEU A 117 -8.90 4.83 -19.83
C LEU A 117 -7.50 5.44 -19.86
N LEU A 118 -7.42 6.76 -20.02
CA LEU A 118 -6.16 7.49 -20.03
C LEU A 118 -5.80 7.94 -18.61
N LEU A 119 -4.58 7.64 -18.21
CA LEU A 119 -4.03 7.97 -16.90
C LEU A 119 -2.71 8.72 -17.11
N PRO A 120 -2.38 9.75 -16.31
CA PRO A 120 -1.05 10.33 -16.33
C PRO A 120 -0.05 9.31 -15.75
N ASP A 121 1.17 9.29 -16.30
CA ASP A 121 2.22 8.33 -15.90
C ASP A 121 2.49 8.34 -14.39
N SER A 122 2.47 9.53 -13.79
CA SER A 122 2.64 9.76 -12.36
C SER A 122 1.49 9.26 -11.50
N LEU A 123 0.36 8.82 -12.05
CA LEU A 123 -0.78 8.29 -11.28
C LEU A 123 -1.23 6.91 -11.75
N LEU A 124 -0.41 6.20 -12.54
CA LEU A 124 -0.74 4.85 -13.05
C LEU A 124 -1.08 3.86 -11.92
N THR A 125 -0.43 3.99 -10.77
CA THR A 125 -0.67 3.11 -9.62
C THR A 125 -1.83 3.56 -8.73
N LEU A 126 -2.40 4.75 -8.96
CA LEU A 126 -3.45 5.29 -8.10
C LEU A 126 -4.72 4.42 -8.09
N PRO A 127 -5.24 3.92 -9.24
CA PRO A 127 -6.43 3.07 -9.25
C PRO A 127 -6.24 1.76 -8.46
N VAL A 128 -5.12 1.06 -8.66
CA VAL A 128 -4.87 -0.22 -7.98
C VAL A 128 -4.74 -0.04 -6.47
N VAL A 129 -4.09 1.04 -6.02
CA VAL A 129 -3.91 1.35 -4.59
C VAL A 129 -5.23 1.69 -3.93
N ILE A 130 -6.08 2.50 -4.57
CA ILE A 130 -7.40 2.84 -4.02
C ILE A 130 -8.27 1.59 -3.95
N ASN A 131 -8.29 0.76 -5.00
CA ASN A 131 -9.01 -0.50 -4.99
C ASN A 131 -8.54 -1.43 -3.85
N ALA A 132 -7.23 -1.53 -3.63
CA ALA A 132 -6.65 -2.34 -2.57
C ALA A 132 -6.96 -1.78 -1.17
N LEU A 133 -6.89 -0.46 -0.99
CA LEU A 133 -7.28 0.23 0.24
C LEU A 133 -8.75 -0.01 0.61
N LEU A 134 -9.67 -0.02 -0.37
CA LEU A 134 -11.08 -0.33 -0.15
C LEU A 134 -11.33 -1.78 0.29
N LYS A 135 -10.35 -2.68 0.14
CA LYS A 135 -10.39 -4.08 0.59
C LYS A 135 -9.58 -4.33 1.86
N ASN A 136 -8.73 -3.39 2.24
CA ASN A 136 -7.92 -3.48 3.44
C ASN A 136 -8.81 -3.38 4.70
N PRO A 137 -8.51 -4.11 5.80
CA PRO A 137 -9.31 -4.06 7.04
C PRO A 137 -9.60 -2.65 7.59
N THR A 138 -8.77 -1.66 7.23
CA THR A 138 -9.01 -0.23 7.49
C THR A 138 -10.36 0.26 6.94
N LEU A 139 -10.68 -0.05 5.67
CA LEU A 139 -11.86 0.47 4.95
C LEU A 139 -12.74 -0.62 4.30
N ARG A 140 -12.44 -1.90 4.55
CA ARG A 140 -13.24 -3.04 4.07
C ARG A 140 -14.66 -2.96 4.65
N ASN A 141 -15.66 -3.07 3.77
CA ASN A 141 -17.06 -3.05 4.16
C ASN A 141 -17.58 -4.49 4.30
N ASP A 142 -17.26 -5.14 5.40
CA ASP A 142 -17.76 -6.46 5.77
C ASP A 142 -18.14 -6.54 7.26
N ALA A 143 -18.86 -7.61 7.60
CA ALA A 143 -19.19 -7.96 8.98
C ALA A 143 -18.10 -8.84 9.65
N ASP A 144 -17.20 -9.42 8.84
CA ASP A 144 -16.23 -10.41 9.28
C ASP A 144 -14.96 -9.77 9.90
N THR A 145 -14.69 -8.48 9.67
CA THR A 145 -13.52 -7.80 10.27
C THR A 145 -13.78 -7.48 11.75
N PRO A 146 -13.04 -8.07 12.69
CA PRO A 146 -13.16 -7.75 14.11
C PRO A 146 -12.82 -6.26 14.38
N PRO A 147 -13.51 -5.59 15.31
CA PRO A 147 -13.23 -4.19 15.66
C PRO A 147 -11.77 -3.95 16.07
N ASP A 148 -11.19 -4.86 16.86
CA ASP A 148 -9.80 -4.75 17.33
C ASP A 148 -8.80 -4.84 16.17
N GLU A 149 -9.06 -5.72 15.19
CA GLU A 149 -8.25 -5.81 13.97
C GLU A 149 -8.33 -4.48 13.21
N ARG A 150 -9.54 -3.95 12.97
CA ARG A 150 -9.71 -2.67 12.28
C ARG A 150 -8.98 -1.53 13.01
N CYS A 151 -9.10 -1.45 14.33
CA CYS A 151 -8.38 -0.46 15.13
C CYS A 151 -6.86 -0.58 14.98
N ALA A 152 -6.31 -1.80 14.96
CA ALA A 152 -4.89 -2.03 14.75
C ALA A 152 -4.42 -1.57 13.35
N TYR A 153 -5.20 -1.86 12.30
CA TYR A 153 -4.89 -1.41 10.93
C TYR A 153 -4.99 0.11 10.80
N ILE A 154 -6.01 0.74 11.39
CA ILE A 154 -6.15 2.20 11.43
C ILE A 154 -4.95 2.83 12.13
N ALA A 155 -4.57 2.33 13.32
CA ALA A 155 -3.43 2.85 14.06
C ALA A 155 -2.14 2.75 13.25
N ARG A 156 -1.91 1.61 12.58
CA ARG A 156 -0.76 1.39 11.71
C ARG A 156 -0.76 2.31 10.48
N ALA A 157 -1.90 2.48 9.82
CA ALA A 157 -2.05 3.35 8.66
C ALA A 157 -1.83 4.83 8.99
N MET A 158 -2.16 5.25 10.21
CA MET A 158 -1.90 6.63 10.67
C MET A 158 -0.43 6.89 10.96
N THR A 159 0.35 5.87 11.33
CA THR A 159 1.78 6.03 11.65
C THR A 159 2.72 5.72 10.49
N VAL A 160 2.30 4.88 9.53
CA VAL A 160 3.17 4.45 8.42
C VAL A 160 3.71 5.63 7.62
N GLY A 161 5.03 5.62 7.39
CA GLY A 161 5.72 6.57 6.52
C GLY A 161 5.42 6.34 5.03
N THR A 162 5.80 7.31 4.20
CA THR A 162 5.56 7.28 2.74
C THR A 162 6.25 6.10 2.05
N ALA A 163 7.38 5.61 2.59
CA ALA A 163 8.13 4.48 2.05
C ALA A 163 7.34 3.17 2.07
N ASN A 164 6.59 2.91 3.16
CA ASN A 164 5.89 1.63 3.38
C ASN A 164 4.38 1.72 3.13
N THR A 165 3.83 2.91 2.91
CA THR A 165 2.38 3.12 2.70
C THR A 165 1.84 2.28 1.55
N LEU A 166 2.55 2.29 0.40
CA LEU A 166 2.10 1.55 -0.78
C LEU A 166 1.98 0.06 -0.48
N GLN A 167 3.03 -0.51 0.12
CA GLN A 167 3.10 -1.93 0.42
C GLN A 167 2.12 -2.36 1.53
N PHE A 168 1.75 -1.43 2.41
CA PHE A 168 0.74 -1.65 3.42
C PHE A 168 -0.65 -1.93 2.83
N PHE A 169 -0.99 -1.29 1.71
CA PHE A 169 -2.28 -1.46 1.06
C PHE A 169 -2.24 -2.39 -0.14
N HIS A 170 -1.12 -2.46 -0.86
CA HIS A 170 -0.90 -3.33 -2.00
C HIS A 170 0.32 -4.22 -1.75
N PRO A 171 0.12 -5.40 -1.12
CA PRO A 171 1.21 -6.27 -0.69
C PRO A 171 2.06 -6.78 -1.84
N ARG A 172 3.31 -7.16 -1.52
CA ARG A 172 4.19 -7.86 -2.47
C ARG A 172 4.08 -9.36 -2.24
N LEU A 173 3.77 -10.10 -3.29
CA LEU A 173 3.74 -11.56 -3.30
C LEU A 173 5.04 -12.07 -3.94
N TYR A 174 5.75 -12.96 -3.26
CA TYR A 174 7.00 -13.56 -3.72
C TYR A 174 6.80 -15.07 -3.87
N ASN A 175 7.09 -15.62 -5.03
CA ASN A 175 7.15 -17.07 -5.21
C ASN A 175 8.50 -17.58 -4.70
N LEU A 176 8.50 -18.33 -3.60
CA LEU A 176 9.74 -18.76 -2.94
C LEU A 176 10.46 -19.88 -3.70
N GLY A 177 9.72 -20.77 -4.37
CA GLY A 177 10.33 -21.80 -5.22
C GLY A 177 11.15 -21.18 -6.35
N ARG A 178 10.56 -20.25 -7.11
CA ARG A 178 11.25 -19.49 -8.16
C ARG A 178 12.37 -18.62 -7.61
N THR A 179 12.19 -18.05 -6.42
CA THR A 179 13.23 -17.24 -5.77
C THR A 179 14.47 -18.08 -5.45
N LEU A 180 14.30 -19.33 -5.02
CA LEU A 180 15.40 -20.27 -4.78
C LEU A 180 16.09 -20.67 -6.08
N GLU A 181 15.33 -20.98 -7.13
CA GLU A 181 15.86 -21.36 -8.45
C GLU A 181 16.67 -20.22 -9.09
N MET A 182 16.13 -19.00 -9.07
CA MET A 182 16.75 -17.83 -9.70
C MET A 182 17.80 -17.17 -8.81
N LYS A 183 17.83 -17.48 -7.51
CA LYS A 183 18.60 -16.76 -6.48
C LYS A 183 18.32 -15.25 -6.46
N SER A 184 17.10 -14.86 -6.81
CA SER A 184 16.62 -13.47 -6.84
C SER A 184 15.12 -13.42 -6.56
N PRO A 185 14.59 -12.37 -5.91
CA PRO A 185 13.18 -12.30 -5.55
C PRO A 185 12.24 -12.38 -6.77
N ALA A 186 11.41 -13.43 -6.84
CA ALA A 186 10.43 -13.61 -7.90
C ALA A 186 9.07 -13.01 -7.47
N ILE A 187 8.82 -11.75 -7.85
CA ILE A 187 7.60 -11.02 -7.47
C ILE A 187 6.44 -11.39 -8.40
N CYS A 188 5.27 -11.62 -7.82
CA CYS A 188 4.02 -11.92 -8.49
C CYS A 188 2.95 -10.87 -8.17
N ILE A 189 1.93 -10.82 -9.03
CA ILE A 189 0.70 -10.07 -8.81
C ILE A 189 -0.01 -10.65 -7.57
N PRO A 190 -0.50 -9.82 -6.62
CA PRO A 190 -1.21 -10.31 -5.44
C PRO A 190 -2.65 -10.74 -5.81
N SER A 191 -2.77 -11.91 -6.45
CA SER A 191 -4.01 -12.56 -6.85
C SER A 191 -3.94 -14.06 -6.56
N GLN A 192 -5.09 -14.65 -6.21
CA GLN A 192 -5.29 -16.08 -6.02
C GLN A 192 -4.90 -16.89 -7.26
N ASN A 193 -5.08 -16.32 -8.46
CA ASN A 193 -4.69 -16.98 -9.71
C ASN A 193 -3.16 -17.22 -9.81
N GLN A 194 -2.37 -16.52 -9.00
CA GLN A 194 -0.91 -16.72 -8.93
C GLN A 194 -0.50 -17.81 -7.92
N LEU A 195 -1.41 -18.27 -7.05
CA LEU A 195 -1.09 -19.27 -6.03
C LEU A 195 -1.18 -20.68 -6.60
N ASP A 196 -0.02 -21.28 -6.86
CA ASP A 196 0.09 -22.69 -7.22
C ASP A 196 0.09 -23.56 -5.94
N PRO A 197 -0.85 -24.51 -5.79
CA PRO A 197 -0.84 -25.49 -4.70
C PRO A 197 0.45 -26.31 -4.56
N ALA A 198 1.30 -26.37 -5.59
CA ALA A 198 2.59 -27.07 -5.56
C ALA A 198 3.77 -26.19 -5.10
N SER A 199 3.52 -24.92 -4.76
CA SER A 199 4.55 -23.95 -4.41
C SER A 199 4.34 -23.32 -3.03
N VAL A 200 5.29 -22.48 -2.62
CA VAL A 200 5.27 -21.70 -1.38
C VAL A 200 5.47 -20.23 -1.73
N TYR A 201 4.72 -19.36 -1.07
CA TYR A 201 4.73 -17.92 -1.34
C TYR A 201 4.94 -17.12 -0.05
N LEU A 202 5.70 -16.04 -0.15
CA LEU A 202 5.84 -15.05 0.92
C LEU A 202 5.06 -13.79 0.52
N VAL A 203 4.25 -13.27 1.43
CA VAL A 203 3.61 -11.97 1.31
C VAL A 203 4.23 -11.01 2.31
N ASP A 204 4.55 -9.81 1.84
CA ASP A 204 4.89 -8.68 2.68
C ASP A 204 3.87 -7.56 2.49
N ASN A 205 3.04 -7.35 3.52
CA ASN A 205 2.03 -6.29 3.60
C ASN A 205 2.41 -5.19 4.60
N SER A 206 3.67 -5.14 5.08
CA SER A 206 4.14 -4.13 6.06
C SER A 206 3.35 -4.07 7.40
N PHE A 207 2.48 -5.04 7.67
CA PHE A 207 1.88 -5.33 8.98
C PHE A 207 2.46 -6.63 9.55
N HIS A 208 2.61 -7.64 8.69
CA HIS A 208 3.22 -8.93 8.95
C HIS A 208 3.85 -9.49 7.67
N LEU A 209 4.70 -10.50 7.81
CA LEU A 209 5.16 -11.35 6.72
C LEU A 209 4.37 -12.66 6.79
N ALA A 210 3.68 -13.04 5.72
CA ALA A 210 2.89 -14.27 5.67
C ALA A 210 3.47 -15.26 4.67
N VAL A 211 3.78 -16.47 5.12
CA VAL A 211 4.23 -17.57 4.27
C VAL A 211 3.06 -18.50 4.00
N TRP A 212 2.51 -18.45 2.80
CA TRP A 212 1.48 -19.37 2.34
C TRP A 212 2.12 -20.63 1.77
N VAL A 213 1.69 -21.80 2.24
CA VAL A 213 2.24 -23.11 1.86
C VAL A 213 1.16 -23.91 1.14
N GLY A 214 1.39 -24.22 -0.13
CA GLY A 214 0.48 -25.01 -0.93
C GLY A 214 0.36 -26.45 -0.42
N ARG A 215 -0.85 -27.03 -0.53
CA ARG A 215 -1.15 -28.38 0.00
C ARG A 215 -0.39 -29.51 -0.72
N ARG A 216 0.17 -29.21 -1.89
CA ARG A 216 0.98 -30.12 -2.73
C ARG A 216 2.42 -29.61 -2.89
N ALA A 217 2.88 -28.72 -2.01
CA ALA A 217 4.24 -28.22 -2.03
C ALA A 217 5.23 -29.39 -2.07
N ALA A 218 6.19 -29.33 -2.99
CA ALA A 218 7.16 -30.40 -3.18
C ALA A 218 7.98 -30.65 -1.89
N PRO A 219 8.22 -31.92 -1.48
CA PRO A 219 8.99 -32.23 -0.28
C PRO A 219 10.38 -31.58 -0.26
N GLU A 220 11.01 -31.43 -1.42
CA GLU A 220 12.32 -30.79 -1.58
C GLU A 220 12.25 -29.29 -1.26
N LEU A 221 11.16 -28.63 -1.68
CA LEU A 221 10.92 -27.22 -1.39
C LEU A 221 10.62 -27.03 0.11
N LEU A 222 9.82 -27.91 0.71
CA LEU A 222 9.55 -27.88 2.15
C LEU A 222 10.84 -28.11 2.95
N GLN A 223 11.68 -29.06 2.53
CA GLN A 223 12.95 -29.36 3.19
C GLN A 223 13.89 -28.15 3.13
N ALA A 224 13.95 -27.48 1.98
CA ALA A 224 14.79 -26.30 1.77
C ALA A 224 14.32 -25.07 2.58
N LEU A 225 13.01 -24.92 2.80
CA LEU A 225 12.43 -23.75 3.46
C LEU A 225 12.21 -23.93 4.97
N PHE A 226 11.78 -25.10 5.40
CA PHE A 226 11.33 -25.38 6.76
C PHE A 226 12.15 -26.47 7.45
N GLY A 227 13.00 -27.21 6.73
CA GLY A 227 13.77 -28.33 7.31
C GLY A 227 12.99 -29.63 7.45
N THR A 228 11.76 -29.69 6.95
CA THR A 228 10.89 -30.87 6.97
C THR A 228 10.35 -31.16 5.58
N GLN A 229 10.06 -32.43 5.30
CA GLN A 229 9.41 -32.87 4.07
C GLN A 229 7.88 -32.93 4.19
N THR A 230 7.34 -32.75 5.39
CA THR A 230 5.93 -32.98 5.70
C THR A 230 5.26 -31.69 6.18
N LEU A 231 4.11 -31.34 5.59
CA LEU A 231 3.31 -30.17 6.01
C LEU A 231 2.89 -30.20 7.50
N LYS A 232 2.77 -31.39 8.09
CA LYS A 232 2.33 -31.58 9.48
C LYS A 232 3.39 -31.19 10.51
N GLU A 233 4.65 -31.17 10.11
CA GLU A 233 5.80 -30.89 10.99
C GLU A 233 6.19 -29.41 10.94
N ILE A 234 5.45 -28.58 10.19
CA ILE A 234 5.70 -27.14 10.11
C ILE A 234 5.13 -26.48 11.37
N GLU A 235 5.99 -26.28 12.37
CA GLU A 235 5.61 -25.63 13.65
C GLU A 235 5.79 -24.09 13.63
N GLY A 236 6.53 -23.56 12.66
CA GLY A 236 6.80 -22.13 12.56
C GLY A 236 7.90 -21.83 11.54
N PHE A 237 8.15 -20.54 11.30
CA PHE A 237 9.30 -20.13 10.50
C PHE A 237 10.52 -20.11 11.42
N ALA A 238 11.36 -21.13 11.34
CA ALA A 238 12.57 -21.25 12.14
C ALA A 238 13.80 -20.71 11.35
N PRO A 239 14.29 -19.50 11.63
CA PRO A 239 15.47 -18.94 10.96
C PRO A 239 16.77 -19.66 11.34
N GLU A 240 16.76 -20.51 12.37
CA GLU A 240 17.94 -21.21 12.91
C GLU A 240 18.33 -22.47 12.13
N ASN A 241 17.65 -22.79 11.03
CA ASN A 241 18.06 -23.91 10.19
C ASN A 241 19.37 -23.55 9.45
N PRO A 242 20.48 -24.29 9.64
CA PRO A 242 21.83 -23.87 9.22
C PRO A 242 22.06 -23.77 7.71
N MET A 243 21.04 -23.98 6.88
CA MET A 243 21.11 -23.57 5.48
C MET A 243 20.78 -22.09 5.37
N ASN A 244 21.84 -21.34 5.08
CA ASN A 244 21.93 -19.97 4.60
C ASN A 244 21.03 -19.75 3.34
N SER A 245 19.71 -19.94 3.48
CA SER A 245 18.77 -20.04 2.38
C SER A 245 18.47 -18.64 1.84
N PRO A 246 18.37 -18.45 0.52
CA PRO A 246 17.95 -17.18 -0.08
C PRO A 246 16.65 -16.61 0.50
N VAL A 247 15.81 -17.44 1.11
CA VAL A 247 14.54 -17.01 1.73
C VAL A 247 14.76 -16.38 3.10
N ILE A 248 15.66 -16.91 3.94
CA ILE A 248 16.00 -16.25 5.22
C ILE A 248 16.62 -14.88 4.93
N LYS A 249 17.55 -14.82 3.95
CA LYS A 249 18.13 -13.54 3.50
C LYS A 249 17.07 -12.57 2.98
N LEU A 250 16.14 -13.04 2.15
CA LEU A 250 15.03 -12.22 1.69
C LEU A 250 14.19 -11.70 2.86
N VAL A 251 13.85 -12.55 3.84
CA VAL A 251 13.09 -12.13 5.02
C VAL A 251 13.87 -11.09 5.83
N GLU A 252 15.17 -11.30 6.06
CA GLU A 252 16.03 -10.34 6.75
C GLU A 252 16.15 -9.00 5.99
N GLU A 253 16.34 -9.05 4.68
CA GLU A 253 16.38 -7.86 3.81
C GLU A 253 15.05 -7.09 3.87
N LEU A 254 13.93 -7.81 3.80
CA LEU A 254 12.60 -7.20 3.92
C LEU A 254 12.43 -6.54 5.27
N GLN A 255 12.78 -7.21 6.37
CA GLN A 255 12.72 -6.67 7.74
C GLN A 255 13.59 -5.41 7.89
N GLN A 256 14.82 -5.42 7.36
CA GLN A 256 15.71 -4.25 7.37
C GLN A 256 15.11 -3.07 6.60
N CYS A 257 14.38 -3.32 5.51
CA CYS A 257 13.68 -2.28 4.77
C CYS A 257 12.45 -1.70 5.50
N LYS A 258 12.02 -2.28 6.63
CA LYS A 258 10.85 -1.83 7.42
C LYS A 258 11.22 -0.83 8.51
N HIS A 259 12.03 0.17 8.15
CA HIS A 259 12.30 1.32 9.00
C HIS A 259 10.97 1.83 9.60
N GLY A 260 10.90 1.78 10.92
CA GLY A 260 9.79 2.28 11.71
C GLY A 260 8.57 1.42 11.94
N LEU A 261 8.60 0.18 11.47
CA LEU A 261 7.53 -0.77 11.74
C LEU A 261 7.94 -1.84 12.76
N GLY A 262 9.21 -1.80 13.20
CA GLY A 262 9.83 -2.85 13.99
C GLY A 262 9.97 -4.16 13.21
N ASN A 263 10.35 -5.23 13.92
CA ASN A 263 10.33 -6.56 13.34
C ASN A 263 8.88 -7.01 13.14
N LEU A 264 8.51 -7.22 11.88
CA LEU A 264 7.21 -7.73 11.52
C LEU A 264 7.10 -9.20 11.94
N PRO A 265 5.96 -9.65 12.49
CA PRO A 265 5.76 -11.06 12.78
C PRO A 265 5.75 -11.86 11.47
N VAL A 266 6.36 -13.05 11.48
CA VAL A 266 6.29 -14.01 10.37
C VAL A 266 5.25 -15.07 10.72
N ILE A 267 4.22 -15.21 9.90
CA ILE A 267 3.12 -16.16 10.09
C ILE A 267 3.12 -17.20 8.98
N ILE A 268 2.82 -18.45 9.31
CA ILE A 268 2.68 -19.54 8.33
C ILE A 268 1.21 -19.87 8.14
N ILE A 269 0.81 -20.02 6.88
CA ILE A 269 -0.58 -20.26 6.48
C ILE A 269 -0.60 -21.45 5.55
N LEU A 270 -1.16 -22.56 6.03
CA LEU A 270 -1.31 -23.77 5.22
C LEU A 270 -2.57 -23.65 4.35
N GLN A 271 -2.47 -24.05 3.08
CA GLN A 271 -3.64 -24.17 2.20
C GLN A 271 -4.67 -25.14 2.81
N GLY A 272 -5.93 -24.70 2.86
CA GLY A 272 -7.05 -25.40 3.48
C GLY A 272 -7.19 -25.19 4.99
N SER A 273 -6.29 -24.43 5.62
CA SER A 273 -6.45 -24.04 7.04
C SER A 273 -7.53 -22.97 7.21
N SER A 274 -8.01 -22.80 8.45
CA SER A 274 -8.96 -21.73 8.79
C SER A 274 -8.41 -20.31 8.56
N GLN A 275 -7.09 -20.15 8.46
CA GLN A 275 -6.40 -18.87 8.25
C GLN A 275 -6.26 -18.50 6.77
N GLU A 276 -6.50 -19.43 5.83
CA GLU A 276 -6.33 -19.15 4.41
C GLU A 276 -7.32 -18.10 3.89
N LYS A 277 -8.60 -18.19 4.28
CA LYS A 277 -9.62 -17.22 3.83
C LYS A 277 -9.29 -15.79 4.31
N PRO A 278 -8.99 -15.53 5.61
CA PRO A 278 -8.50 -14.22 6.05
C PRO A 278 -7.25 -13.75 5.30
N PHE A 279 -6.28 -14.64 5.07
CA PHE A 279 -5.07 -14.33 4.31
C PHE A 279 -5.39 -13.82 2.92
N VAL A 280 -6.20 -14.56 2.17
CA VAL A 280 -6.61 -14.20 0.80
C VAL A 280 -7.26 -12.81 0.79
N LEU A 281 -8.23 -12.58 1.68
CA LEU A 281 -9.01 -11.34 1.73
C LEU A 281 -8.17 -10.10 2.04
N VAL A 282 -7.13 -10.24 2.86
CA VAL A 282 -6.26 -9.12 3.24
C VAL A 282 -5.13 -8.90 2.23
N ASN A 283 -4.60 -9.98 1.66
CA ASN A 283 -3.31 -9.94 0.98
C ASN A 283 -3.39 -10.01 -0.55
N LEU A 284 -4.41 -10.64 -1.12
CA LEU A 284 -4.55 -10.86 -2.56
C LEU A 284 -5.49 -9.80 -3.15
N THR A 285 -4.98 -8.58 -3.19
CA THR A 285 -5.77 -7.36 -3.38
C THR A 285 -6.34 -7.18 -4.78
N GLU A 286 -5.89 -7.93 -5.78
CA GLU A 286 -6.41 -7.84 -7.15
C GLU A 286 -7.71 -8.64 -7.36
N ASP A 287 -8.02 -9.58 -6.47
CA ASP A 287 -9.23 -10.41 -6.57
C ASP A 287 -10.47 -9.72 -6.00
N GLU A 288 -11.64 -10.30 -6.25
CA GLU A 288 -12.89 -9.83 -5.65
C GLU A 288 -12.94 -10.10 -4.14
N ALA A 289 -13.56 -9.19 -3.39
CA ALA A 289 -13.75 -9.30 -1.95
C ALA A 289 -15.20 -8.93 -1.59
N PRO A 290 -15.70 -9.25 -0.38
CA PRO A 290 -17.05 -8.87 0.02
C PRO A 290 -17.31 -7.38 -0.21
N ASN A 291 -18.38 -7.07 -0.94
CA ASN A 291 -18.80 -5.70 -1.30
C ASN A 291 -17.71 -4.86 -2.02
N SER A 292 -16.72 -5.50 -2.66
CA SER A 292 -15.61 -4.82 -3.34
C SER A 292 -15.18 -5.56 -4.61
N MET A 293 -14.97 -4.83 -5.70
CA MET A 293 -14.70 -5.39 -7.03
C MET A 293 -13.27 -5.93 -7.16
N SER A 294 -13.03 -6.92 -8.03
CA SER A 294 -11.68 -7.23 -8.53
C SER A 294 -11.06 -5.99 -9.20
N TYR A 295 -9.73 -5.95 -9.35
CA TYR A 295 -9.08 -4.81 -9.97
C TYR A 295 -9.53 -4.56 -11.42
N SER A 296 -9.72 -5.62 -12.21
CA SER A 296 -10.26 -5.50 -13.57
C SER A 296 -11.67 -4.89 -13.60
N ASN A 297 -12.57 -5.37 -12.74
CA ASN A 297 -13.93 -4.83 -12.63
C ASN A 297 -13.93 -3.39 -12.10
N PHE A 298 -13.02 -3.08 -11.18
CA PHE A 298 -12.83 -1.73 -10.65
C PHE A 298 -12.43 -0.75 -11.75
N LEU A 299 -11.51 -1.10 -12.65
CA LEU A 299 -11.13 -0.25 -13.78
C LEU A 299 -12.32 0.00 -14.72
N CYS A 300 -13.12 -1.03 -15.02
CA CYS A 300 -14.33 -0.90 -15.82
C CYS A 300 -15.39 0.00 -15.15
N HIS A 301 -15.51 -0.06 -13.82
CA HIS A 301 -16.39 0.80 -13.05
C HIS A 301 -15.89 2.25 -13.02
N LEU A 302 -14.59 2.43 -12.79
CA LEU A 302 -13.93 3.74 -12.80
C LEU A 302 -14.11 4.44 -14.15
N HIS A 303 -13.86 3.74 -15.26
CA HIS A 303 -14.04 4.26 -16.61
C HIS A 303 -15.48 4.76 -16.84
N ARG A 304 -16.48 3.96 -16.43
CA ARG A 304 -17.90 4.35 -16.50
C ARG A 304 -18.22 5.58 -15.66
N ARG A 305 -17.67 5.69 -14.44
CA ARG A 305 -17.88 6.87 -13.57
C ARG A 305 -17.26 8.14 -14.16
N ILE A 306 -16.07 8.03 -14.75
CA ILE A 306 -15.39 9.14 -15.43
C ILE A 306 -16.23 9.65 -16.61
N GLN A 307 -16.80 8.73 -17.40
CA GLN A 307 -17.67 9.06 -18.53
C GLN A 307 -19.03 9.63 -18.11
N ALA A 308 -19.63 9.13 -17.02
CA ALA A 308 -20.98 9.52 -16.61
C ALA A 308 -21.07 10.90 -15.93
N ALA A 309 -19.94 11.43 -15.43
CA ALA A 309 -19.88 12.76 -14.84
C ALA A 309 -19.44 13.85 -15.84
N HIS A 310 -19.53 13.55 -17.15
CA HIS A 310 -19.45 14.51 -18.25
C HIS A 310 -20.84 14.88 -18.79
#